data_AF-A0A7X7ZHE7-F1
#
_entry.id   AF-A0A7X7ZHE7-F1
#
_cell.length_a   1.000
_cell.length_b   1.000
_cell.length_c   1.000
_cell.angle_alpha   90.00
_cell.angle_beta   90.00
_cell.angle_gamma   90.00
#
_symmetry.space_group_name_H-M   'P 1'
#
loop_
_entity.id
_entity.type
_entity.pdbx_description
1 polymer ?
#
loop_
_entity_poly.entity_id
_entity_poly.type
_entity_poly.pdbx_seq_one_letter_code
_entity_poly.pdbx_strand_id
1 'polypeptide(L)' 'VDDLLAETNPAEQWQDRDGYTILDFTDLICPDGWCEPVIGNVLVWLDNNHLTADYVETMGLAGRERILAAVGQ' A
#
# COMPACT_ATOMS: atom_id res chain seq x y z
N VAL A 1 2.73 -17.09 -5.90
CA VAL A 1 2.57 -15.65 -6.18
C VAL A 1 2.56 -15.41 -7.68
N ASP A 2 3.44 -16.08 -8.42
CA ASP A 2 3.53 -15.98 -9.88
C ASP A 2 2.24 -16.40 -10.62
N ASP A 3 1.44 -17.33 -10.06
CA ASP A 3 0.13 -17.69 -10.63
C ASP A 3 -0.99 -16.66 -10.35
N LEU A 4 -0.77 -15.71 -9.43
CA LEU A 4 -1.77 -14.72 -8.99
C LEU A 4 -1.51 -13.33 -9.57
N LEU A 5 -0.26 -13.03 -9.93
CA LEU A 5 0.16 -11.74 -10.45
C LEU A 5 0.33 -11.82 -11.96
N ALA A 6 0.07 -10.70 -12.64
CA ALA A 6 0.43 -10.56 -14.04
C ALA A 6 1.96 -10.53 -14.18
N GLU A 7 2.47 -11.05 -15.31
CA GLU A 7 3.91 -11.01 -15.63
C GLU A 7 4.45 -9.58 -15.67
N THR A 8 3.63 -8.64 -16.13
CA THR A 8 3.95 -7.21 -16.18
C THR A 8 3.08 -6.45 -15.20
N ASN A 9 3.69 -5.57 -14.41
CA ASN A 9 2.95 -4.66 -13.54
C ASN A 9 2.20 -3.63 -14.40
N PRO A 10 0.86 -3.59 -14.39
CA PRO A 10 0.09 -2.68 -15.24
C PRO A 10 0.32 -1.20 -14.91
N ALA A 11 0.90 -0.87 -13.75
CA ALA A 11 1.26 0.49 -13.38
C ALA A 11 2.55 1.00 -14.08
N GLU A 12 3.45 0.11 -14.53
CA GLU A 12 4.73 0.51 -15.14
C GLU A 12 4.53 1.37 -16.39
N GLN A 13 3.52 1.09 -17.21
CA GLN A 13 3.20 1.87 -18.41
C GLN A 13 2.76 3.33 -18.14
N TRP A 14 2.53 3.69 -16.87
CA TRP A 14 2.09 5.02 -16.45
C TRP A 14 3.20 5.84 -15.80
N GLN A 15 4.34 5.23 -15.45
CA GLN A 15 5.39 5.87 -14.63
C GLN A 15 5.97 7.13 -15.27
N ASP A 16 6.05 7.18 -16.60
CA ASP A 16 6.58 8.33 -17.34
C ASP A 16 5.53 9.40 -17.66
N ARG A 17 4.29 9.28 -17.16
CA ARG A 17 3.22 10.26 -17.46
C ARG A 17 3.21 11.41 -16.48
N ASP A 18 3.15 12.63 -17.02
CA ASP A 18 2.91 13.84 -16.24
C ASP A 18 1.63 13.70 -15.39
N GLY A 19 1.71 14.06 -14.11
CA GLY A 19 0.60 13.97 -13.17
C GLY A 19 0.34 12.56 -12.60
N TYR A 20 1.17 11.57 -12.94
CA TYR A 20 1.15 10.26 -12.30
C TYR A 20 2.25 10.14 -11.25
N THR A 21 1.93 9.50 -10.13
CA THR A 21 2.90 9.15 -9.08
C THR A 21 2.42 7.93 -8.31
N ILE A 22 3.35 7.10 -7.85
CA ILE A 22 3.08 5.90 -7.06
C ILE A 22 3.27 6.24 -5.59
N LEU A 23 2.25 5.89 -4.79
CA LEU A 23 2.37 5.88 -3.34
C LEU A 23 2.58 4.43 -2.89
N ASP A 24 3.78 4.14 -2.42
CA ASP A 24 4.09 2.87 -1.78
C ASP A 24 3.68 2.96 -0.30
N PHE A 25 2.98 1.96 0.22
CA PHE A 25 2.58 1.81 1.63
C PHE A 25 3.14 0.53 2.26
N THR A 26 4.06 -0.15 1.57
CA THR A 26 4.61 -1.45 1.99
C THR A 26 5.27 -1.35 3.38
N ASP A 27 5.90 -0.24 3.71
CA ASP A 27 6.52 -0.01 5.02
C ASP A 27 5.51 0.00 6.18
N LEU A 28 4.26 0.38 5.91
CA LEU A 28 3.17 0.34 6.90
C LEU A 28 2.52 -1.04 6.98
N ILE A 29 2.58 -1.85 5.91
CA ILE A 29 1.89 -3.15 5.83
C ILE A 29 2.83 -4.29 6.24
N CYS A 30 4.10 -4.19 5.87
CA CYS A 30 5.15 -5.18 6.07
C CYS A 30 6.39 -4.52 6.69
N PRO A 31 6.32 -4.07 7.97
CA PRO A 31 7.45 -3.47 8.65
C PRO A 31 8.64 -4.44 8.65
N ASP A 32 9.84 -3.91 8.43
CA ASP A 32 11.09 -4.68 8.32
C ASP A 32 11.05 -5.81 7.25
N GLY A 33 10.16 -5.68 6.26
CA GLY A 33 9.96 -6.67 5.19
C GLY A 33 9.14 -7.89 5.62
N TRP A 34 8.54 -7.88 6.80
CA TRP A 34 7.72 -8.97 7.31
C TRP A 34 6.25 -8.55 7.44
N CYS A 35 5.36 -9.26 6.75
CA CYS A 35 3.93 -8.96 6.68
C CYS A 35 3.16 -9.69 7.80
N GLU A 36 3.02 -9.04 8.96
CA GLU A 36 2.40 -9.63 10.14
C GLU A 36 0.87 -9.76 10.02
N PRO A 37 0.25 -10.76 10.68
CA PRO A 37 -1.20 -10.88 10.73
C PRO A 37 -1.87 -9.85 11.65
N VAL A 38 -1.12 -9.31 12.62
CA VAL A 38 -1.60 -8.35 13.62
C VAL A 38 -0.51 -7.33 13.87
N ILE A 39 -0.84 -6.04 13.75
CA ILE A 39 0.05 -4.92 14.09
C ILE A 39 -0.71 -4.00 15.03
N GLY A 40 -0.09 -3.63 16.16
CA GLY A 40 -0.72 -2.70 17.12
C GLY A 40 -2.06 -3.19 17.70
N ASN A 41 -2.24 -4.52 17.84
CA ASN A 41 -3.51 -5.17 18.22
C ASN A 41 -4.66 -5.03 17.21
N VAL A 42 -4.37 -4.73 15.94
CA VAL A 42 -5.34 -4.68 14.84
C VAL A 42 -5.02 -5.78 13.84
N LEU A 43 -6.04 -6.54 13.41
CA LEU A 43 -5.89 -7.57 12.36
C LEU A 43 -5.56 -6.89 11.03
N VAL A 44 -4.44 -7.26 10.41
CA VAL A 44 -3.96 -6.63 9.17
C VAL A 44 -4.74 -7.13 7.96
N TRP A 45 -4.91 -8.44 7.83
CA TRP A 45 -5.41 -9.08 6.62
C TRP A 45 -6.85 -9.59 6.76
N LEU A 46 -7.67 -9.31 5.76
CA LEU A 46 -8.98 -9.93 5.57
C LEU A 46 -8.84 -11.34 4.95
N ASP A 47 -7.92 -11.47 4.00
CA ASP A 47 -7.58 -12.70 3.30
C ASP A 47 -6.09 -12.70 2.88
N ASN A 48 -5.70 -13.38 1.80
CA ASN A 48 -4.30 -13.48 1.40
C ASN A 48 -3.74 -12.23 0.69
N ASN A 49 -4.52 -11.17 0.49
CA ASN A 49 -4.06 -9.94 -0.20
C ASN A 49 -4.84 -8.66 0.14
N HIS A 50 -6.02 -8.75 0.73
CA HIS A 50 -6.80 -7.59 1.17
C HIS A 50 -6.51 -7.24 2.63
N LEU A 51 -6.35 -5.94 2.91
CA LEU A 51 -6.28 -5.42 4.28
C LEU A 51 -7.68 -5.34 4.89
N THR A 52 -7.77 -5.44 6.22
CA THR A 52 -9.02 -5.14 6.93
C THR A 52 -9.33 -3.63 6.86
N ALA A 53 -10.62 -3.28 6.95
CA ALA A 53 -11.03 -1.88 7.01
C ALA A 53 -10.41 -1.15 8.22
N ASP A 54 -10.41 -1.81 9.38
CA ASP A 54 -9.85 -1.28 10.62
C ASP A 54 -8.35 -0.98 10.47
N TYR A 55 -7.60 -1.86 9.81
CA TYR A 55 -6.17 -1.64 9.59
C TYR A 55 -5.91 -0.46 8.65
N VAL A 56 -6.66 -0.37 7.54
CA VAL A 56 -6.55 0.76 6.60
C VAL A 56 -6.89 2.09 7.29
N GLU A 57 -7.83 2.10 8.23
CA GLU A 57 -8.14 3.30 9.03
C GLU A 57 -6.93 3.79 9.84
N THR A 58 -6.14 2.87 10.41
CA THR A 58 -4.90 3.25 11.13
C THR A 58 -3.87 3.95 10.24
N MET A 59 -3.87 3.67 8.93
CA MET A 59 -2.94 4.24 7.96
C MET A 59 -3.38 5.63 7.46
N GLY A 60 -4.58 6.11 7.83
CA GLY A 60 -5.20 7.31 7.25
C GLY A 60 -4.35 8.59 7.37
N LEU A 61 -3.68 8.80 8.52
CA LEU A 61 -2.82 9.97 8.71
C LEU A 61 -1.59 9.93 7.79
N ALA A 62 -0.87 8.80 7.77
CA ALA A 62 0.27 8.62 6.88
C ALA A 62 -0.13 8.70 5.40
N GLY A 63 -1.30 8.15 5.05
CA GLY A 63 -1.89 8.28 3.71
C GLY A 63 -2.14 9.73 3.30
N ARG A 64 -2.77 10.51 4.18
CA ARG A 64 -2.99 11.94 3.95
C ARG A 64 -1.67 12.69 3.73
N GLU A 65 -0.67 12.46 4.57
CA GLU A 65 0.64 13.11 4.45
C GLU A 65 1.33 12.78 3.13
N ARG A 66 1.35 11.50 2.74
CA ARG A 66 1.93 11.06 1.45
C ARG A 66 1.20 11.64 0.25
N ILE A 67 -0.13 11.69 0.30
CA ILE A 67 -0.95 12.28 -0.78
C ILE A 67 -0.64 13.77 -0.95
N LEU A 68 -0.66 14.54 0.15
CA LEU A 68 -0.40 15.99 0.11
C LEU A 68 1.00 16.28 -0.45
N ALA A 69 2.01 15.57 0.04
CA ALA A 69 3.39 15.68 -0.46
C ALA A 69 3.48 15.38 -1.97
N ALA A 70 2.80 14.34 -2.44
CA ALA A 70 2.83 13.92 -3.84
C ALA A 70 2.13 14.90 -4.79
N VAL A 71 1.16 15.68 -4.30
CA VAL A 71 0.46 16.72 -5.09
C VAL A 71 0.98 18.14 -4.84
N GLY A 72 2.05 18.29 -4.05
CA GLY A 72 2.68 19.58 -3.75
C GLY A 72 1.84 20.49 -2.86
N GLN A 73 1.07 19.92 -1.91
CA GLN A 73 0.25 20.65 -0.93
C GLN A 73 0.80 20.56 0.49
#